data_AF-A0AA85AIM6-F1
#
_entry.id   AF-A0AA85AIM6-F1
#
_cell.length_a   1.000
_cell.length_b   1.000
_cell.length_c   1.000
_cell.angle_alpha   90.00
_cell.angle_beta   90.00
_cell.angle_gamma   90.00
#
_symmetry.space_group_name_H-M   'P 1'
#
loop_
_entity.id
_entity.type
_entity.pdbx_description
1 polymer ?
#
loop_
_entity_poly.entity_id
_entity_poly.type
_entity_poly.pdbx_seq_one_letter_code
_entity_poly.pdbx_strand_id
1 'polypeptide(L)'
;MPKSDDPRKIHMDEAKRRAGIPVEFDKLLIDSLKLAFQKEDIDFDDDAMLLECYEKHNKTLQENIPSERLLVYHIGDGWEPLCRFLNVDVPANIPFPETNHQADLQKLRDLTKKFGSIEEVARIHPGIV
;
A
#
# COMPACT_ATOMS: atom_id res chain seq x y z
N MET A 1 -7.21 -1.98 -6.88
CA MET A 1 -7.72 -0.79 -7.61
C MET A 1 -9.09 -1.14 -8.17
N PRO A 2 -10.01 -0.18 -8.35
CA PRO A 2 -11.21 -0.42 -9.14
C PRO A 2 -10.81 -0.96 -10.51
N LYS A 3 -11.54 -1.97 -11.01
CA LYS A 3 -11.34 -2.48 -12.37
C LYS A 3 -11.56 -1.37 -13.39
N SER A 4 -10.99 -1.48 -14.59
CA SER A 4 -11.08 -0.42 -15.59
C SER A 4 -12.48 -0.19 -16.12
N ASP A 5 -13.33 -1.20 -16.07
CA ASP A 5 -14.75 -1.13 -16.37
C ASP A 5 -15.60 -0.61 -15.20
N ASP A 6 -14.99 -0.34 -14.03
CA ASP A 6 -15.68 0.14 -12.87
C ASP A 6 -16.14 1.60 -13.09
N PRO A 7 -17.46 1.88 -13.06
CA PRO A 7 -18.00 3.22 -13.30
C PRO A 7 -17.51 4.25 -12.25
N ARG A 8 -16.96 3.80 -11.12
CA ARG A 8 -16.35 4.66 -10.10
C ARG A 8 -15.04 5.30 -10.57
N LYS A 9 -14.38 4.77 -11.62
CA LYS A 9 -13.06 5.22 -12.09
C LYS A 9 -13.11 6.62 -12.72
N ILE A 10 -14.18 6.97 -13.45
CA ILE A 10 -14.36 8.31 -14.04
C ILE A 10 -14.45 9.39 -12.95
N HIS A 11 -15.16 9.10 -11.85
CA HIS A 11 -15.27 10.01 -10.72
C HIS A 11 -13.98 10.10 -9.89
N MET A 12 -13.04 9.18 -10.08
CA MET A 12 -11.84 9.07 -9.26
C MET A 12 -10.79 10.12 -9.64
N ASP A 13 -10.64 10.46 -10.92
CA ASP A 13 -9.66 11.47 -11.36
C ASP A 13 -10.06 12.89 -10.92
N GLU A 14 -11.34 13.21 -11.00
CA GLU A 14 -11.88 14.47 -10.48
C GLU A 14 -11.78 14.52 -8.94
N ALA A 15 -12.06 13.40 -8.27
CA ALA A 15 -11.89 13.29 -6.82
C ALA A 15 -10.43 13.43 -6.39
N LYS A 16 -9.46 12.87 -7.15
CA LYS A 16 -8.02 13.01 -6.90
C LYS A 16 -7.56 14.45 -7.05
N ARG A 17 -7.97 15.13 -8.12
CA ARG A 17 -7.70 16.57 -8.32
C ARG A 17 -8.22 17.39 -7.15
N ARG A 18 -9.47 17.16 -6.73
CA ARG A 18 -10.06 17.85 -5.58
C ARG A 18 -9.30 17.56 -4.28
N ALA A 19 -8.90 16.30 -4.08
CA ALA A 19 -8.15 15.84 -2.93
C ALA A 19 -6.71 16.39 -2.84
N GLY A 20 -6.21 17.04 -3.89
CA GLY A 20 -4.81 17.50 -4.00
C GLY A 20 -3.83 16.39 -4.36
N ILE A 21 -4.31 15.24 -4.82
CA ILE A 21 -3.46 14.12 -5.24
C ILE A 21 -2.94 14.41 -6.65
N PRO A 22 -1.60 14.41 -6.88
CA PRO A 22 -1.02 14.60 -8.20
C PRO A 22 -1.53 13.56 -9.19
N VAL A 23 -1.83 13.97 -10.42
CA VAL A 23 -2.29 13.05 -11.48
C VAL A 23 -1.19 12.08 -11.90
N GLU A 24 0.06 12.45 -11.69
CA GLU A 24 1.25 11.64 -11.94
C GLU A 24 1.40 10.49 -10.92
N PHE A 25 0.65 10.53 -9.80
CA PHE A 25 0.70 9.49 -8.78
C PHE A 25 0.28 8.12 -9.31
N ASP A 26 -0.74 8.07 -10.18
CA ASP A 26 -1.16 6.80 -10.80
C ASP A 26 -0.07 6.22 -11.70
N LYS A 27 0.59 7.08 -12.47
CA LYS A 27 1.72 6.68 -13.31
C LYS A 27 2.86 6.12 -12.45
N LEU A 28 3.20 6.81 -11.36
CA LEU A 28 4.22 6.35 -10.41
C LEU A 28 3.87 4.97 -9.83
N LEU A 29 2.63 4.77 -9.40
CA LEU A 29 2.17 3.48 -8.87
C LEU A 29 2.28 2.36 -9.92
N ILE A 30 1.82 2.61 -11.14
CA ILE A 30 1.87 1.64 -12.24
C ILE A 30 3.32 1.29 -12.56
N ASP A 31 4.19 2.30 -12.75
CA ASP A 31 5.60 2.08 -13.08
C ASP A 31 6.33 1.33 -11.95
N SER A 32 6.01 1.62 -10.69
CA SER A 32 6.56 0.90 -9.54
C SER A 32 6.17 -0.58 -9.55
N LEU A 33 4.92 -0.90 -9.90
CA LEU A 33 4.46 -2.29 -9.97
C LEU A 33 5.07 -3.03 -11.15
N LYS A 34 5.20 -2.38 -12.31
CA LYS A 34 5.92 -2.92 -13.47
C LYS A 34 7.37 -3.26 -13.15
N LEU A 35 8.05 -2.35 -12.45
CA LEU A 35 9.42 -2.56 -11.98
C LEU A 35 9.50 -3.73 -10.99
N ALA A 36 8.63 -3.76 -9.98
CA ALA A 36 8.62 -4.81 -8.96
C ALA A 36 8.36 -6.20 -9.58
N PHE A 37 7.35 -6.30 -10.44
CA PHE A 37 6.98 -7.56 -11.09
C PHE A 37 7.85 -7.89 -12.32
N GLN A 38 8.76 -6.99 -12.69
CA GLN A 38 9.62 -7.11 -13.88
C GLN A 38 8.80 -7.44 -15.14
N LYS A 39 7.67 -6.77 -15.30
CA LYS A 39 6.68 -7.02 -16.35
C LYS A 39 6.07 -5.71 -16.82
N GLU A 40 6.23 -5.39 -18.10
CA GLU A 40 5.71 -4.15 -18.69
C GLU A 40 4.20 -4.23 -19.00
N ASP A 41 3.75 -5.38 -19.48
CA ASP A 41 2.38 -5.61 -19.91
C ASP A 41 1.58 -6.26 -18.76
N ILE A 42 1.32 -5.47 -17.71
CA ILE A 42 0.45 -5.87 -16.61
C ILE A 42 -0.98 -5.45 -16.95
N ASP A 43 -1.88 -6.42 -17.01
CA ASP A 43 -3.31 -6.17 -17.00
C ASP A 43 -3.80 -6.10 -15.55
N PHE A 44 -4.18 -4.90 -15.10
CA PHE A 44 -4.70 -4.68 -13.75
C PHE A 44 -6.14 -5.17 -13.57
N ASP A 45 -6.80 -5.58 -14.66
CA ASP A 45 -8.14 -6.16 -14.64
C ASP A 45 -8.13 -7.69 -14.58
N ASP A 46 -6.99 -8.33 -14.81
CA ASP A 46 -6.82 -9.77 -14.69
C ASP A 46 -6.28 -10.17 -13.30
N ASP A 47 -7.17 -10.63 -12.43
CA ASP A 47 -6.78 -11.07 -11.08
C ASP A 47 -5.84 -12.28 -11.10
N ALA A 48 -5.97 -13.19 -12.08
CA ALA A 48 -5.11 -14.36 -12.17
C ALA A 48 -3.68 -13.95 -12.53
N MET A 49 -3.52 -13.02 -13.47
CA MET A 49 -2.22 -12.45 -13.82
C MET A 49 -1.58 -11.74 -12.63
N LEU A 50 -2.36 -10.94 -11.88
CA LEU A 50 -1.85 -10.22 -10.71
C LEU A 50 -1.40 -11.16 -9.59
N LEU A 51 -2.14 -12.24 -9.33
CA LEU A 51 -1.77 -13.28 -8.37
C LEU A 51 -0.47 -13.99 -8.78
N GLU A 52 -0.34 -14.38 -10.06
CA GLU A 52 0.88 -15.01 -10.57
C GLU A 52 2.09 -14.07 -10.41
N CYS A 53 1.93 -12.78 -10.74
CA CYS A 53 2.99 -11.79 -10.60
C CYS A 53 3.42 -11.62 -9.13
N TYR A 54 2.45 -11.56 -8.20
CA TYR A 54 2.70 -11.46 -6.77
C TYR A 54 3.47 -12.67 -6.23
N GLU A 55 3.01 -13.89 -6.54
CA GLU A 55 3.66 -15.13 -6.09
C GLU A 55 5.07 -15.26 -6.66
N LYS A 56 5.23 -15.01 -7.96
CA LYS A 56 6.53 -15.04 -8.63
C LYS A 56 7.48 -14.01 -8.04
N HIS A 57 7.04 -12.78 -7.78
CA HIS A 57 7.86 -11.74 -7.20
C HIS A 57 8.39 -12.15 -5.81
N ASN A 58 7.50 -12.61 -4.92
CA ASN A 58 7.87 -13.04 -3.58
C ASN A 58 8.84 -14.23 -3.61
N LYS A 59 8.58 -15.23 -4.45
CA LYS A 59 9.46 -16.37 -4.65
C LYS A 59 10.84 -15.93 -5.15
N THR A 60 10.88 -15.05 -6.14
CA THR A 60 12.14 -14.50 -6.69
C THR A 60 12.97 -13.84 -5.60
N LEU A 61 12.37 -13.04 -4.71
CA LEU A 61 13.09 -12.42 -3.60
C LEU A 61 13.65 -13.46 -2.61
N GLN A 62 12.85 -14.47 -2.26
CA GLN A 62 13.26 -15.54 -1.35
C GLN A 62 14.38 -16.42 -1.91
N GLU A 63 14.42 -16.64 -3.22
CA GLU A 63 15.45 -17.44 -3.88
C GLU A 63 16.77 -16.67 -4.09
N ASN A 64 16.71 -15.36 -4.30
CA ASN A 64 17.88 -14.56 -4.68
C ASN A 64 18.54 -13.79 -3.52
N ILE A 65 17.82 -13.55 -2.42
CA ILE A 65 18.38 -12.88 -1.24
C ILE A 65 18.84 -13.95 -0.24
N PRO A 66 20.11 -13.94 0.22
CA PRO A 66 20.58 -14.86 1.25
C PRO A 66 19.69 -14.80 2.50
N SER A 67 19.39 -15.96 3.08
CA SER A 67 18.41 -16.07 4.17
C SER A 67 18.82 -15.30 5.42
N GLU A 68 20.12 -15.15 5.68
CA GLU A 68 20.64 -14.32 6.77
C GLU A 68 20.43 -12.81 6.57
N ARG A 69 20.07 -12.39 5.34
CA ARG A 69 19.75 -11.01 4.97
C ARG A 69 18.27 -10.81 4.63
N LEU A 70 17.43 -11.85 4.78
CA LEU A 70 16.01 -11.79 4.47
C LEU A 70 15.17 -12.27 5.65
N LEU A 71 14.24 -11.42 6.09
CA LEU A 71 13.15 -11.80 6.98
C LEU A 71 11.86 -11.91 6.15
N VAL A 72 11.29 -13.11 6.07
CA VAL A 72 9.90 -13.28 5.61
C VAL A 72 9.00 -13.02 6.81
N TYR A 73 8.34 -11.85 6.81
CA TYR A 73 7.49 -11.39 7.89
C TYR A 73 6.02 -11.50 7.49
N HIS A 74 5.18 -12.09 8.35
CA HIS A 74 3.74 -12.18 8.14
C HIS A 74 3.00 -11.11 8.96
N ILE A 75 1.92 -10.57 8.38
CA ILE A 75 1.06 -9.61 9.08
C ILE A 75 0.52 -10.26 10.36
N GLY A 76 0.82 -9.65 11.50
CA GLY A 76 0.45 -10.15 12.83
C GLY A 76 1.59 -10.78 13.63
N ASP A 77 2.76 -10.98 13.04
CA ASP A 77 3.92 -11.58 13.72
C ASP A 77 4.48 -10.72 14.88
N GLY A 78 4.19 -9.42 14.88
CA GLY A 78 4.54 -8.48 15.96
C GLY A 78 6.03 -8.11 16.01
N TRP A 79 6.45 -7.57 17.16
CA TRP A 79 7.82 -7.04 17.31
C TRP A 79 8.90 -8.12 17.34
N GLU A 80 8.60 -9.29 17.89
CA GLU A 80 9.62 -10.26 18.27
C GLU A 80 10.48 -10.75 17.08
N PRO A 81 9.94 -11.24 15.95
CA PRO A 81 10.76 -11.71 14.85
C PRO A 81 11.53 -10.57 14.16
N LEU A 82 10.95 -9.37 14.10
CA LEU A 82 11.58 -8.19 13.51
C LEU A 82 12.77 -7.70 14.35
N CYS A 83 12.57 -7.50 15.66
CA CYS A 83 13.61 -7.06 16.58
C CYS A 83 14.78 -8.06 16.65
N ARG A 84 14.46 -9.36 16.70
CA ARG A 84 15.45 -10.44 16.67
C ARG A 84 16.29 -10.40 15.40
N PHE A 85 15.66 -10.24 14.23
CA PHE A 85 16.37 -10.17 12.95
C PHE A 85 17.28 -8.94 12.86
N LEU A 86 16.85 -7.80 13.41
CA LEU A 86 17.60 -6.54 13.40
C LEU A 86 18.63 -6.43 14.55
N ASN A 87 18.71 -7.40 15.46
CA ASN A 87 19.55 -7.39 16.67
C ASN A 87 19.31 -6.16 17.55
N VAL A 88 18.05 -5.83 17.80
CA VAL A 88 17.63 -4.75 18.71
C VAL A 88 16.64 -5.26 19.75
N ASP A 89 16.52 -4.56 20.86
CA ASP A 89 15.56 -4.91 21.91
C ASP A 89 14.10 -4.67 21.47
N VAL A 90 13.19 -5.51 21.97
CA VAL A 90 11.75 -5.31 21.79
C VAL A 90 11.29 -4.10 22.63
N PRO A 91 10.52 -3.16 22.05
CA PRO A 91 9.97 -2.03 22.81
C PRO A 91 9.05 -2.49 23.94
N ALA A 92 9.38 -2.15 25.19
CA ALA A 92 8.68 -2.68 26.37
C ALA A 92 7.21 -2.20 26.52
N ASN A 93 6.91 -0.98 26.09
CA ASN A 93 5.60 -0.34 26.33
C ASN A 93 4.98 0.24 25.05
N ILE A 94 5.37 -0.27 23.88
CA ILE A 94 4.85 0.20 22.59
C ILE A 94 4.21 -0.99 21.89
N PRO A 95 2.87 -0.99 21.69
CA PRO A 95 2.23 -2.06 20.93
C PRO A 95 2.75 -2.06 19.49
N PHE A 96 2.69 -3.22 18.83
CA PHE A 96 2.99 -3.26 17.40
C PHE A 96 1.96 -2.39 16.66
N PRO A 97 2.37 -1.55 15.70
CA PRO A 97 1.45 -0.65 15.02
C PRO A 97 0.42 -1.43 14.20
N GLU A 98 -0.86 -1.16 14.45
CA GLU A 98 -1.99 -1.63 13.67
C GLU A 98 -2.67 -0.39 13.06
N THR A 99 -2.33 -0.10 11.80
CA THR A 99 -2.84 1.04 11.05
C THR A 99 -3.10 0.63 9.60
N ASN A 100 -3.68 1.54 8.81
CA ASN A 100 -3.95 1.32 7.39
C ASN A 100 -4.94 0.18 7.12
N HIS A 101 -5.92 0.00 8.01
CA HIS A 101 -7.04 -0.89 7.75
C HIS A 101 -7.92 -0.31 6.64
N GLN A 102 -8.68 -1.18 5.96
CA GLN A 102 -9.64 -0.74 4.94
C GLN A 102 -10.63 0.31 5.49
N ALA A 103 -11.04 0.18 6.76
CA ALA A 103 -11.92 1.14 7.43
C ALA A 103 -11.28 2.53 7.58
N ASP A 104 -9.96 2.60 7.80
CA ASP A 104 -9.22 3.86 7.92
C ASP A 104 -9.22 4.60 6.58
N LEU A 105 -8.93 3.88 5.49
CA LEU A 105 -8.99 4.42 4.13
C LEU A 105 -10.40 4.89 3.76
N GLN A 106 -11.42 4.13 4.17
CA GLN A 106 -12.81 4.51 3.96
C GLN A 106 -13.14 5.82 4.68
N LYS A 107 -12.71 5.97 5.93
CA LYS A 107 -12.90 7.16 6.75
C LYS A 107 -12.16 8.36 6.17
N LEU A 108 -10.90 8.18 5.76
CA LEU A 108 -10.11 9.21 5.09
C LEU A 108 -10.82 9.70 3.82
N ARG A 109 -11.31 8.78 2.98
CA ARG A 109 -12.07 9.12 1.77
C ARG A 109 -13.30 9.98 2.06
N ASP A 110 -14.06 9.63 3.10
CA ASP A 110 -15.30 10.35 3.44
C ASP A 110 -15.00 11.74 4.01
N LEU A 111 -13.92 11.88 4.78
CA LEU A 111 -13.46 13.17 5.28
C LEU A 111 -12.89 14.05 4.16
N THR A 112 -12.12 13.50 3.23
CA THR A 112 -11.61 14.24 2.07
C THR A 112 -12.77 14.75 1.19
N LYS A 113 -13.83 13.96 1.02
CA LYS A 113 -15.06 14.45 0.35
C LYS A 113 -15.70 15.62 1.09
N LYS A 114 -15.74 15.57 2.42
CA LYS A 114 -16.34 16.60 3.27
C LYS A 114 -15.52 17.89 3.31
N PHE A 115 -14.20 17.77 3.42
CA PHE A 115 -13.29 18.88 3.68
C PHE A 115 -12.53 19.37 2.44
N GLY A 116 -12.61 18.65 1.32
CA GLY A 116 -12.05 19.06 0.04
C GLY A 116 -10.71 18.43 -0.26
N SER A 117 -9.72 18.52 0.63
CA SER A 117 -8.36 18.02 0.41
C SER A 117 -7.84 17.14 1.55
N ILE A 118 -6.82 16.31 1.27
CA ILE A 118 -6.14 15.51 2.30
C ILE A 118 -5.42 16.41 3.30
N GLU A 119 -4.85 17.53 2.86
CA GLU A 119 -4.16 18.49 3.74
C GLU A 119 -5.12 19.12 4.77
N GLU A 120 -6.34 19.46 4.35
CA GLU A 120 -7.39 19.96 5.25
C GLU A 120 -7.78 18.88 6.27
N VAL A 121 -7.93 17.64 5.82
CA VAL A 121 -8.23 16.51 6.70
C VAL A 121 -7.11 16.27 7.70
N ALA A 122 -5.84 16.28 7.28
CA ALA A 122 -4.69 16.11 8.17
C ALA A 122 -4.61 17.24 9.21
N ARG A 123 -4.98 18.48 8.84
CA ARG A 123 -5.03 19.60 9.79
C ARG A 123 -6.12 19.45 10.84
N ILE A 124 -7.30 18.97 10.45
CA ILE A 124 -8.47 18.83 11.33
C ILE A 124 -8.40 17.53 12.15
N HIS A 125 -7.80 16.49 11.59
CA HIS A 125 -7.70 15.14 12.14
C HIS A 125 -6.25 14.62 12.07
N PRO A 126 -5.33 15.11 12.90
CA PRO A 126 -3.89 14.80 12.81
C PRO A 126 -3.52 13.33 13.08
N GLY A 127 -4.47 12.48 13.46
CA GLY A 127 -4.26 11.03 13.65
C GLY A 127 -4.85 10.15 12.55
N ILE A 128 -5.25 10.73 11.41
CA ILE A 128 -5.88 9.98 10.31
C ILE A 128 -4.99 9.81 9.07
N VAL A 129 -3.94 10.62 8.95
CA VAL A 129 -2.91 10.56 7.89
C VAL A 129 -1.56 10.48 8.58
#